data_AF-A0A1W0ABW6-F1
#
_entry.id   AF-A0A1W0ABW6-F1
#
_cell.length_a   1.000
_cell.length_b   1.000
_cell.length_c   1.000
_cell.angle_alpha   90.00
_cell.angle_beta   90.00
_cell.angle_gamma   90.00
#
_symmetry.space_group_name_H-M   'P 1'
#
loop_
_entity.id
_entity.type
_entity.pdbx_description
1 polymer ?
#
loop_
_entity_poly.entity_id
_entity_poly.type
_entity_poly.pdbx_seq_one_letter_code
_entity_poly.pdbx_strand_id
1 'polypeptide(L)' 'MRCLGIPNTKHFHDITSMSDALALYEKLKEQLERETWNKANEEEFEDSEGNVLNKKTYQDLERQGLL' A
#
# COMPACT_ATOMS: atom_id res chain seq x y z
N MET A 1 -0.94 -25.29 2.89
CA MET A 1 -1.07 -23.83 2.66
C MET A 1 -1.52 -23.45 1.25
N ARG A 2 -1.04 -24.10 0.18
CA ARG A 2 -1.42 -23.74 -1.20
C ARG A 2 -2.94 -23.76 -1.49
N CYS A 3 -3.71 -24.66 -0.87
CA CYS A 3 -5.17 -24.69 -1.00
C CYS A 3 -5.89 -23.54 -0.27
N LEU A 4 -5.20 -22.84 0.64
CA LEU A 4 -5.69 -21.66 1.37
C LEU A 4 -5.29 -20.34 0.67
N GLY A 5 -4.61 -20.40 -0.47
CA GLY A 5 -4.09 -19.21 -1.16
C GLY A 5 -2.87 -18.58 -0.50
N ILE A 6 -2.35 -19.15 0.60
CA ILE A 6 -1.19 -18.63 1.32
C ILE A 6 0.11 -19.13 0.66
N PRO A 7 1.07 -18.25 0.32
CA PRO A 7 2.37 -18.65 -0.23
C PRO A 7 3.17 -19.44 0.81
N ASN A 8 3.83 -20.51 0.36
CA ASN A 8 4.57 -21.41 1.24
C ASN A 8 5.95 -20.82 1.60
N THR A 9 5.95 -19.82 2.47
CA THR A 9 7.16 -19.14 2.98
C THR A 9 7.53 -19.68 4.37
N LYS A 10 8.77 -19.41 4.81
CA LYS A 10 9.25 -19.83 6.14
C LYS A 10 8.43 -19.24 7.29
N HIS A 11 7.71 -18.13 7.06
CA HIS A 11 6.85 -17.50 8.05
C HIS A 11 5.72 -18.41 8.56
N PHE A 12 5.37 -19.45 7.79
CA PHE A 12 4.27 -20.35 8.08
C PHE A 12 4.73 -21.76 8.50
N HIS A 13 6.02 -21.98 8.77
CA HIS A 13 6.58 -23.32 9.00
C HIS A 13 6.04 -23.98 10.28
N ASP A 14 5.93 -23.22 11.38
CA ASP A 14 5.55 -23.74 12.70
C ASP A 14 4.05 -23.57 13.01
N ILE A 15 3.26 -23.11 12.03
CA ILE A 15 1.84 -22.84 12.21
C ILE A 15 1.03 -24.10 11.96
N THR A 16 0.38 -24.59 13.00
CA THR A 16 -0.46 -25.79 12.99
C THR A 16 -1.95 -25.46 12.87
N SER A 17 -2.38 -24.32 13.41
CA SER A 17 -3.76 -23.84 13.38
C SER A 17 -4.08 -23.07 12.10
N MET A 18 -5.22 -23.39 11.47
CA MET A 18 -5.68 -22.70 10.26
C MET A 18 -6.08 -21.24 10.52
N SER A 19 -6.66 -20.94 11.69
CA SER A 19 -7.01 -19.57 12.10
C SER A 19 -5.77 -18.66 12.13
N ASP A 20 -4.69 -19.17 12.70
CA ASP A 20 -3.48 -18.41 12.98
C ASP A 20 -2.71 -18.15 11.68
N ALA A 21 -2.74 -19.12 10.76
CA ALA A 21 -2.23 -18.99 9.40
C ALA A 21 -2.91 -17.84 8.63
N LEU A 22 -4.25 -17.76 8.69
CA LEU A 22 -5.00 -16.69 8.01
C LEU A 22 -4.74 -15.32 8.66
N ALA A 23 -4.74 -15.25 9.99
CA ALA A 23 -4.48 -14.01 10.71
C ALA A 23 -3.06 -13.47 10.43
N LEU A 24 -2.05 -14.34 10.38
CA LEU A 24 -0.69 -13.94 10.04
C LEU A 24 -0.60 -13.47 8.58
N TYR A 25 -1.28 -14.14 7.67
CA TYR A 25 -1.28 -13.78 6.25
C TYR A 25 -1.91 -12.41 6.01
N GLU A 26 -3.07 -12.12 6.60
CA GLU A 26 -3.71 -10.79 6.49
C GLU A 26 -2.81 -9.70 7.06
N LYS A 27 -2.19 -9.92 8.22
CA LYS A 27 -1.26 -8.96 8.81
C LYS A 27 -0.04 -8.70 7.92
N LEU A 28 0.54 -9.75 7.33
CA LEU A 28 1.69 -9.60 6.43
C LEU A 28 1.30 -8.88 5.14
N LYS A 29 0.09 -9.14 4.63
CA LYS A 29 -0.45 -8.46 3.46
C LYS A 29 -0.67 -6.97 3.74
N GLU A 30 -1.28 -6.61 4.88
CA GLU A 30 -1.43 -5.21 5.27
C GLU A 30 -0.09 -4.51 5.44
N GLN A 31 0.92 -5.19 6.03
CA GLN A 31 2.25 -4.62 6.16
C GLN A 31 2.89 -4.39 4.78
N LEU A 32 2.78 -5.36 3.88
CA LEU A 32 3.29 -5.22 2.52
C LEU A 32 2.57 -4.11 1.75
N GLU A 33 1.25 -3.99 1.88
CA GLU A 33 0.46 -2.91 1.27
C GLU A 33 0.85 -1.54 1.81
N ARG A 34 1.20 -1.44 3.10
CA ARG A 34 1.73 -0.21 3.71
C ARG A 34 3.17 0.11 3.28
N GLU A 35 4.02 -0.90 3.12
CA GLU A 35 5.41 -0.72 2.65
C GLU A 35 5.48 -0.49 1.14
N THR A 36 4.48 -0.95 0.39
CA THR A 36 4.39 -0.73 -1.04
C THR A 36 4.02 0.73 -1.29
N TRP A 37 5.06 1.54 -1.49
CA TRP A 37 4.93 2.95 -1.87
C TRP A 37 3.92 3.12 -3.00
N ASN A 38 2.80 3.79 -2.71
CA ASN A 38 1.76 4.01 -3.68
C ASN A 38 2.03 5.31 -4.43
N LYS A 39 2.68 5.22 -5.59
CA LYS A 39 2.92 6.31 -6.55
C LYS A 39 1.73 7.25 -6.76
N ALA A 40 0.49 6.75 -6.69
CA ALA A 40 -0.68 7.58 -6.91
C ALA A 40 -1.01 8.50 -5.73
N ASN A 41 -0.64 8.10 -4.50
CA ASN A 41 -0.96 8.82 -3.27
C ASN A 41 0.24 9.57 -2.69
N GLU A 42 1.45 9.05 -2.88
CA GLU A 42 2.66 9.51 -2.20
C GLU A 42 3.64 10.26 -3.13
N GLU A 43 3.25 10.51 -4.39
CA GLU A 43 3.98 11.40 -5.28
C GLU A 43 3.56 12.84 -5.02
N GLU A 44 4.52 13.64 -4.55
CA GLU A 44 4.36 15.05 -4.20
C GLU A 44 4.90 15.94 -5.33
N PHE A 45 4.14 16.98 -5.66
CA PHE A 45 4.47 18.00 -6.66
C PHE A 45 4.55 19.36 -5.97
N GLU A 46 5.55 20.15 -6.34
CA GLU A 46 5.70 21.53 -5.91
C GLU A 46 5.01 22.45 -6.91
N ASP A 47 4.15 23.34 -6.43
CA ASP A 47 3.57 24.40 -7.26
C ASP A 47 4.54 25.58 -7.48
N SER A 48 4.13 26.54 -8.29
CA SER A 48 4.94 27.75 -8.59
C SER A 48 5.19 28.65 -7.35
N GLU A 49 4.45 28.44 -6.27
CA GLU A 49 4.53 29.20 -5.02
C GLU A 49 5.32 28.45 -3.93
N GLY A 50 5.77 27.21 -4.21
CA GLY A 50 6.53 26.37 -3.28
C GLY A 50 5.68 25.52 -2.34
N ASN A 51 4.37 25.37 -2.59
CA ASN A 51 3.53 24.48 -1.81
C ASN A 51 3.65 23.04 -2.30
N VAL A 52 3.77 22.10 -1.36
CA VAL A 52 3.84 20.67 -1.64
C VAL A 52 2.44 20.08 -1.68
N LEU A 53 2.03 19.59 -2.85
CA LEU A 53 0.72 19.03 -3.12
C LEU A 53 0.85 17.56 -3.50
N ASN A 54 -0.09 16.73 -3.07
CA ASN A 54 -0.18 15.38 -3.62
C ASN A 54 -0.55 15.45 -5.11
N LYS A 55 -0.13 14.45 -5.90
CA LYS A 55 -0.41 14.35 -7.34
C LYS A 55 -1.86 14.63 -7.72
N LYS A 56 -2.81 14.10 -6.94
CA LYS A 56 -4.24 14.23 -7.24
C LYS A 56 -4.69 15.68 -7.09
N THR A 57 -4.35 16.32 -5.98
CA THR A 57 -4.65 17.72 -5.69
C THR A 57 -4.00 18.62 -6.72
N TYR A 58 -2.74 18.37 -7.09
CA TYR A 58 -2.07 19.11 -8.15
C TYR A 58 -2.82 19.00 -9.48
N GLN A 59 -3.12 17.78 -9.96
CA GLN A 59 -3.84 17.57 -11.21
C GLN A 59 -5.27 18.14 -11.20
N ASP A 60 -5.96 18.08 -10.06
CA ASP A 60 -7.31 18.62 -9.92
C ASP A 60 -7.29 20.16 -9.94
N LEU A 61 -6.27 20.80 -9.33
CA LEU A 61 -6.09 22.26 -9.39
C LEU A 61 -5.67 22.72 -10.79
N GLU A 62 -4.79 21.97 -11.48
CA GLU A 62 -4.34 22.26 -12.85
C GLU A 62 -5.53 22.23 -13.82
N ARG A 63 -6.39 21.21 -13.70
CA ARG A 63 -7.63 21.11 -14.49
C ARG A 63 -8.62 22.24 -14.22
N GLN A 64 -8.62 22.79 -13.01
CA GLN A 64 -9.44 23.94 -12.64
C GLN A 64 -8.80 25.27 -13.04
N GLY A 65 -7.53 25.29 -13.46
CA GLY A 65 -6.77 26.50 -13.76
C GLY A 65 -6.38 27.30 -12.52
N LEU A 66 -6.16 26.61 -11.39
CA LEU A 66 -5.86 27.20 -10.08
C LEU A 66 -4.39 27.01 -9.64
N LEU A 67 -3.51 26.58 -10.56
CA LEU A 67 -2.07 26.38 -10.37
C LEU A 67 -1.25 27.30 -11.29
#